data_AF-A0A356UG47-F1
#
_entry.id   AF-A0A356UG47-F1
#
_cell.length_a   1.000
_cell.length_b   1.000
_cell.length_c   1.000
_cell.angle_alpha   90.00
_cell.angle_beta   90.00
_cell.angle_gamma   90.00
#
_symmetry.space_group_name_H-M   'P 1'
#
loop_
_entity.id
_entity.type
_entity.pdbx_description
1 polymer ?
#
loop_
_entity_poly.entity_id
_entity_poly.type
_entity_poly.pdbx_seq_one_letter_code
_entity_poly.pdbx_strand_id
1 'polypeptide(L)'
;FQSMMWYGRITFRLKDADETRSAILMTLALHNGIGAREWEKIYSTTNFMVGKSDDIGYHQYAELLEQAYGKNLTPIKITEDSQGFDKFRQLAKDLKPPVINSIPIFDATIQPDRNKEVLGFRFMGQRYTLDADIFQHLIYREVTENPAGERRMLPSGLDVPAAMGSGTAETILKKQGAFEFENYNTNMAKMQKYIAGLNDEWHQNLYWSWLYTLLPLTADKPDGYPSFMLNKAWNHKELATFLGSWAELKHDTILYTKQNYAEMGGGGMEEIDDRGYVEPNPHLYARLASLTAMTRDGLKMRGLINQADIKNMDQLYELVLQLKVISEKELANKTLTEEEYELIRTFGGQLEHFWYEVYRGDGLESRSQISDFPAMLIADVATNPPAEVLEVGTGYVDNIYAVVPVDGTLRIAKGGVYSYYEFPWNATDRLTDQKWQEMIYNDKAPAPPDWTANYRIKGTASINYAQN
;
A
#
# COMPACT_ATOMS: atom_id res chain seq x y z
N PHE A 1 19.03 -5.58 -1.26
CA PHE A 1 17.86 -6.46 -1.02
C PHE A 1 18.10 -7.40 0.17
N GLN A 2 18.79 -8.55 0.01
CA GLN A 2 18.85 -9.65 1.00
C GLN A 2 19.23 -9.23 2.44
N SER A 3 20.18 -8.33 2.63
CA SER A 3 20.59 -7.89 3.98
C SER A 3 19.46 -7.15 4.72
N MET A 4 18.72 -6.27 4.03
CA MET A 4 17.56 -5.59 4.62
C MET A 4 16.45 -6.58 4.96
N MET A 5 16.23 -7.56 4.09
CA MET A 5 15.28 -8.66 4.36
C MET A 5 15.60 -9.44 5.61
N TRP A 6 16.87 -9.78 5.79
CA TRP A 6 17.34 -10.50 6.97
C TRP A 6 17.16 -9.64 8.23
N TYR A 7 17.65 -8.40 8.24
CA TYR A 7 17.54 -7.50 9.40
C TYR A 7 16.10 -7.10 9.76
N GLY A 8 15.18 -7.16 8.80
CA GLY A 8 13.76 -6.85 9.00
C GLY A 8 12.88 -8.04 9.40
N ARG A 9 13.23 -9.27 9.01
CA ARG A 9 12.44 -10.48 9.33
C ARG A 9 12.99 -11.31 10.50
N ILE A 10 14.32 -11.36 10.68
CA ILE A 10 14.91 -12.17 11.75
C ILE A 10 14.54 -11.57 13.11
N THR A 11 13.85 -12.40 13.89
CA THR A 11 13.34 -12.05 15.21
C THR A 11 14.17 -12.76 16.25
N PHE A 12 14.82 -11.99 17.12
CA PHE A 12 15.56 -12.50 18.26
C PHE A 12 14.59 -12.62 19.44
N ARG A 13 14.02 -13.80 19.63
CA ARG A 13 12.83 -14.04 20.45
C ARG A 13 13.19 -14.04 21.93
N LEU A 14 12.45 -13.28 22.73
CA LEU A 14 12.75 -13.10 24.16
C LEU A 14 12.68 -14.41 24.96
N LYS A 15 11.93 -15.41 24.48
CA LYS A 15 11.86 -16.75 25.08
C LYS A 15 13.19 -17.52 25.00
N ASP A 16 14.02 -17.23 24.01
CA ASP A 16 15.33 -17.87 23.83
C ASP A 16 16.45 -17.00 24.43
N ALA A 17 17.33 -17.62 25.22
CA ALA A 17 18.36 -16.90 25.96
C ALA A 17 19.52 -16.42 25.07
N ASP A 18 19.88 -17.19 24.04
CA ASP A 18 21.02 -16.88 23.17
C ASP A 18 20.63 -15.91 22.07
N GLU A 19 19.38 -15.98 21.58
CA GLU A 19 18.79 -14.93 20.75
C GLU A 19 18.71 -13.61 21.53
N THR A 20 18.25 -13.64 22.79
CA THR A 20 18.22 -12.45 23.66
C THR A 20 19.62 -11.86 23.85
N ARG A 21 20.64 -12.69 24.12
CA ARG A 21 22.04 -12.24 24.24
C ARG A 21 22.54 -11.60 22.94
N SER A 22 22.20 -12.15 21.79
CA SER A 22 22.57 -11.60 20.48
C SER A 22 21.92 -10.24 20.22
N ALA A 23 20.64 -10.07 20.56
CA ALA A 23 19.95 -8.79 20.50
C ALA A 23 20.55 -7.73 21.44
N ILE A 24 20.97 -8.13 22.65
CA ILE A 24 21.71 -7.27 23.57
C ILE A 24 23.04 -6.84 22.94
N LEU A 25 23.84 -7.74 22.37
CA LEU A 25 25.12 -7.40 21.74
C LEU A 25 24.97 -6.40 20.57
N MET A 26 23.95 -6.55 19.72
CA MET A 26 23.65 -5.57 18.68
C MET A 26 23.24 -4.21 19.26
N THR A 27 22.43 -4.21 20.32
CA THR A 27 22.03 -3.00 21.04
C THR A 27 23.24 -2.27 21.64
N LEU A 28 24.18 -3.01 22.24
CA LEU A 28 25.43 -2.46 22.77
C LEU A 28 26.32 -1.85 21.70
N ALA A 29 26.41 -2.45 20.51
CA ALA A 29 27.21 -1.91 19.42
C ALA A 29 26.68 -0.52 19.02
N LEU A 30 25.37 -0.40 18.79
CA LEU A 30 24.72 0.88 18.50
C LEU A 30 24.84 1.88 19.66
N HIS A 31 24.62 1.44 20.91
CA HIS A 31 24.72 2.31 22.08
C HIS A 31 26.14 2.88 22.28
N ASN A 32 27.17 2.10 21.96
CA ASN A 32 28.57 2.53 21.96
C ASN A 32 28.99 3.28 20.67
N GLY A 33 28.03 3.70 19.84
CA GLY A 33 28.25 4.52 18.64
C GLY A 33 28.68 3.76 17.38
N ILE A 34 28.80 2.43 17.42
CA ILE A 34 29.21 1.62 16.26
C ILE A 34 28.04 1.51 15.28
N GLY A 35 28.09 2.27 14.19
CA GLY A 35 27.06 2.27 13.15
C GLY A 35 25.75 2.97 13.54
N ALA A 36 25.71 3.64 14.68
CA ALA A 36 24.48 4.25 15.23
C ALA A 36 23.92 5.36 14.34
N ARG A 37 24.79 6.17 13.73
CA ARG A 37 24.39 7.26 12.83
C ARG A 37 23.81 6.73 11.52
N GLU A 38 24.42 5.67 10.98
CA GLU A 38 24.02 5.00 9.75
C GLU A 38 22.68 4.28 9.96
N TRP A 39 22.54 3.58 11.09
CA TRP A 39 21.28 2.97 11.53
C TRP A 39 20.17 4.02 11.64
N GLU A 40 20.39 5.11 12.38
CA GLU A 40 19.40 6.16 12.57
C GLU A 40 19.03 6.85 11.24
N LYS A 41 19.99 7.08 10.34
CA LYS A 41 19.71 7.66 9.01
C LYS A 41 18.78 6.76 8.18
N ILE A 42 19.01 5.43 8.19
CA ILE A 42 18.15 4.47 7.50
C ILE A 42 16.79 4.37 8.18
N TYR A 43 16.77 4.28 9.52
CA TYR A 43 15.56 4.11 10.30
C TYR A 43 14.63 5.33 10.20
N SER A 44 15.13 6.54 10.45
CA SER A 44 14.36 7.79 10.38
C SER A 44 13.84 8.13 8.98
N THR A 45 14.57 7.74 7.92
CA THR A 45 14.13 7.88 6.52
C THR A 45 12.99 6.92 6.21
N THR A 46 13.19 5.62 6.44
CA THR A 46 12.15 4.60 6.17
C THR A 46 10.93 4.76 7.08
N ASN A 47 11.09 5.31 8.28
CA ASN A 47 9.99 5.73 9.15
C ASN A 47 9.15 6.88 8.57
N PHE A 48 9.77 7.81 7.85
CA PHE A 48 9.04 8.88 7.17
C PHE A 48 8.30 8.40 5.92
N MET A 49 8.91 7.49 5.15
CA MET A 49 8.28 6.90 3.97
C MET A 49 7.09 6.01 4.38
N VAL A 50 7.31 5.09 5.32
CA VAL A 50 6.40 3.95 5.55
C VAL A 50 5.80 3.91 6.96
N GLY A 51 6.56 4.31 7.98
CA GLY A 51 6.11 4.31 9.38
C GLY A 51 7.04 3.57 10.33
N LYS A 52 6.65 3.51 11.61
CA LYS A 52 7.46 2.88 12.67
C LYS A 52 7.41 1.36 12.56
N SER A 53 8.45 0.70 13.06
CA SER A 53 8.37 -0.72 13.44
C SER A 53 7.43 -0.86 14.64
N ASP A 54 6.53 -1.85 14.63
CA ASP A 54 5.84 -2.36 15.83
C ASP A 54 6.65 -3.47 16.51
N ASP A 55 7.65 -4.05 15.83
CA ASP A 55 8.63 -4.93 16.46
C ASP A 55 9.54 -4.14 17.43
N ILE A 56 9.99 -4.80 18.50
CA ILE A 56 10.89 -4.20 19.49
C ILE A 56 12.26 -3.96 18.87
N GLY A 57 12.83 -2.77 19.06
CA GLY A 57 14.10 -2.37 18.46
C GLY A 57 15.12 -1.83 19.45
N TYR A 58 16.14 -1.19 18.89
CA TYR A 58 17.30 -0.63 19.60
C TYR A 58 16.92 0.24 20.80
N HIS A 59 16.01 1.21 20.64
CA HIS A 59 15.71 2.18 21.70
C HIS A 59 15.10 1.52 22.95
N GLN A 60 14.13 0.61 22.77
CA GLN A 60 13.50 -0.10 23.89
C GLN A 60 14.51 -1.01 24.61
N TYR A 61 15.35 -1.73 23.86
CA TYR A 61 16.36 -2.60 24.46
C TYR A 61 17.46 -1.81 25.18
N ALA A 62 17.89 -0.66 24.65
CA ALA A 62 18.88 0.20 25.30
C ALA A 62 18.38 0.73 26.65
N GLU A 63 17.11 1.19 26.70
CA GLU A 63 16.49 1.65 27.95
C GLU A 63 16.43 0.53 29.00
N LEU A 64 15.98 -0.66 28.63
CA LEU A 64 15.93 -1.79 29.56
C LEU A 64 17.30 -2.30 29.99
N LEU A 65 18.33 -2.20 29.13
CA LEU A 65 19.72 -2.50 29.52
C LEU A 65 20.25 -1.51 30.55
N GLU A 66 20.00 -0.21 30.40
CA GLU A 66 20.34 0.78 31.43
C GLU A 66 19.61 0.52 32.75
N GLN A 67 18.33 0.13 32.70
CA GLN A 67 17.58 -0.23 33.91
C GLN A 67 18.11 -1.52 34.57
N ALA A 68 18.52 -2.51 33.77
CA ALA A 68 18.98 -3.80 34.26
C ALA A 68 20.41 -3.73 34.83
N TYR A 69 21.36 -3.17 34.07
CA TYR A 69 22.79 -3.18 34.36
C TYR A 69 23.35 -1.80 34.76
N GLY A 70 22.62 -0.70 34.60
CA GLY A 70 23.12 0.66 34.78
C GLY A 70 23.95 1.19 33.59
N LYS A 71 24.18 2.51 33.56
CA LYS A 71 24.68 3.26 32.38
C LYS A 71 26.01 2.79 31.78
N ASN A 72 26.93 2.27 32.59
CA ASN A 72 28.20 1.75 32.09
C ASN A 72 28.00 0.33 31.56
N LEU A 73 27.54 0.23 30.31
CA LEU A 73 27.25 -1.01 29.59
C LEU A 73 28.48 -1.50 28.82
N THR A 74 28.99 -2.68 29.14
CA THR A 74 30.09 -3.33 28.39
C THR A 74 29.77 -4.80 28.14
N PRO A 75 30.33 -5.42 27.08
CA PRO A 75 30.14 -6.85 26.83
C PRO A 75 30.54 -7.73 28.02
N ILE A 76 31.68 -7.41 28.67
CA ILE A 76 32.21 -8.13 29.85
C ILE A 76 31.19 -8.12 30.99
N LYS A 77 30.66 -6.94 31.34
CA LYS A 77 29.67 -6.79 32.41
C LYS A 77 28.41 -7.63 32.15
N ILE A 78 27.94 -7.65 30.91
CA ILE A 78 26.75 -8.39 30.50
C ILE A 78 26.98 -9.90 30.43
N THR A 79 28.22 -10.35 30.19
CA THR A 79 28.57 -11.77 30.30
C THR A 79 28.72 -12.25 31.74
N GLU A 80 29.18 -11.39 32.66
CA GLU A 80 29.47 -11.73 34.06
C GLU A 80 28.25 -11.58 35.00
N ASP A 81 27.39 -10.57 34.77
CA ASP A 81 26.23 -10.28 35.62
C ASP A 81 24.97 -11.04 35.17
N SER A 82 24.82 -12.26 35.71
CA SER A 82 23.62 -13.09 35.50
C SER A 82 22.35 -12.49 36.10
N GLN A 83 22.45 -11.73 37.21
CA GLN A 83 21.29 -11.09 37.84
C GLN A 83 20.75 -9.94 36.98
N GLY A 84 21.63 -9.16 36.37
CA GLY A 84 21.29 -8.17 35.36
C GLY A 84 20.61 -8.80 34.14
N PHE A 85 21.03 -10.00 33.70
CA PHE A 85 20.41 -10.71 32.59
C PHE A 85 18.98 -11.17 32.92
N ASP A 86 18.78 -11.78 34.09
CA ASP A 86 17.45 -12.20 34.54
C ASP A 86 16.51 -11.00 34.76
N LYS A 87 17.03 -9.89 35.30
CA LYS A 87 16.31 -8.63 35.44
C LYS A 87 15.91 -8.04 34.08
N PHE A 88 16.83 -8.01 33.11
CA PHE A 88 16.53 -7.58 31.74
C PHE A 88 15.41 -8.44 31.12
N ARG A 89 15.53 -9.77 31.20
CA ARG A 89 14.52 -10.68 30.66
C ARG A 89 13.18 -10.56 31.37
N GLN A 90 13.14 -10.19 32.65
CA GLN A 90 11.88 -9.93 33.34
C GLN A 90 11.24 -8.62 32.87
N LEU A 91 11.99 -7.52 32.79
CA LEU A 91 11.50 -6.23 32.28
C LEU A 91 11.01 -6.34 30.83
N ALA A 92 11.72 -7.09 29.99
CA ALA A 92 11.39 -7.23 28.58
C ALA A 92 10.08 -7.99 28.30
N LYS A 93 9.54 -8.74 29.27
CA LYS A 93 8.21 -9.40 29.14
C LYS A 93 7.06 -8.41 29.12
N ASP A 94 7.25 -7.24 29.73
CA ASP A 94 6.24 -6.19 29.84
C ASP A 94 6.27 -5.24 28.62
N LEU A 95 7.21 -5.45 27.68
CA LEU A 95 7.20 -4.76 26.39
C LEU A 95 6.01 -5.21 25.55
N LYS A 96 5.42 -4.25 24.83
CA LYS A 96 4.32 -4.54 23.91
C LYS A 96 4.82 -5.47 22.79
N PRO A 97 4.15 -6.61 22.54
CA PRO A 97 4.43 -7.43 21.36
C PRO A 97 4.05 -6.68 20.08
N PRO A 98 4.61 -7.06 18.92
CA PRO A 98 4.15 -6.54 17.64
C PRO A 98 2.66 -6.85 17.44
N VAL A 99 1.95 -5.91 16.82
CA VAL A 99 0.54 -6.06 16.47
C VAL A 99 0.41 -7.04 15.30
N ILE A 100 1.24 -6.84 14.26
CA ILE A 100 1.24 -7.65 13.05
C ILE A 100 2.22 -8.82 13.22
N ASN A 101 1.72 -10.05 13.21
CA ASN A 101 2.58 -11.21 13.15
C ASN A 101 3.26 -11.33 11.77
N SER A 102 4.55 -11.61 11.79
CA SER A 102 5.36 -11.81 10.58
C SER A 102 6.37 -12.96 10.73
N ILE A 103 6.12 -13.88 11.69
CA ILE A 103 6.83 -15.16 11.77
C ILE A 103 5.84 -16.32 11.69
N PRO A 104 6.22 -17.46 11.08
CA PRO A 104 5.42 -18.68 11.17
C PRO A 104 5.26 -19.12 12.61
N ILE A 105 4.01 -19.40 13.00
CA ILE A 105 3.62 -20.00 14.28
C ILE A 105 2.72 -21.19 13.97
N PHE A 106 2.72 -22.18 14.86
CA PHE A 106 1.84 -23.35 14.76
C PHE A 106 0.37 -22.97 14.95
N ASP A 107 -0.52 -23.96 14.84
CA ASP A 107 -1.94 -23.79 15.14
C ASP A 107 -2.18 -23.26 16.57
N ALA A 108 -3.31 -22.56 16.80
CA ALA A 108 -3.66 -22.03 18.12
C ALA A 108 -3.83 -23.13 19.19
N THR A 109 -4.17 -24.36 18.79
CA THR A 109 -4.21 -25.54 19.68
C THR A 109 -2.83 -25.95 20.21
N ILE A 110 -1.75 -25.61 19.49
CA ILE A 110 -0.35 -25.90 19.86
C ILE A 110 0.31 -24.68 20.51
N GLN A 111 0.07 -23.50 19.96
CA GLN A 111 0.61 -22.22 20.42
C GLN A 111 -0.54 -21.20 20.64
N PRO A 112 -1.31 -21.32 21.73
CA PRO A 112 -2.48 -20.46 21.97
C PRO A 112 -2.09 -19.00 22.19
N ASP A 113 -1.02 -18.75 22.94
CA ASP A 113 -0.49 -17.40 23.16
C ASP A 113 0.45 -17.00 22.01
N ARG A 114 -0.09 -16.32 20.99
CA ARG A 114 0.70 -15.75 19.89
C ARG A 114 1.82 -14.84 20.41
N ASN A 115 1.49 -13.97 21.37
CA ASN A 115 2.36 -12.88 21.80
C ASN A 115 3.65 -13.42 22.41
N LYS A 116 3.56 -14.45 23.26
CA LYS A 116 4.73 -15.15 23.83
C LYS A 116 5.65 -15.78 22.79
N GLU A 117 5.12 -16.20 21.64
CA GLU A 117 5.90 -16.85 20.58
C GLU A 117 6.61 -15.84 19.66
N VAL A 118 6.00 -14.66 19.46
CA VAL A 118 6.49 -13.60 18.53
C VAL A 118 7.25 -12.47 19.22
N LEU A 119 7.13 -12.32 20.55
CA LEU A 119 7.81 -11.26 21.33
C LEU A 119 9.32 -11.39 21.22
N GLY A 120 9.96 -10.41 20.58
CA GLY A 120 11.40 -10.42 20.31
C GLY A 120 11.89 -9.13 19.66
N PHE A 121 13.22 -9.00 19.61
CA PHE A 121 13.92 -7.87 19.02
C PHE A 121 14.12 -8.06 17.51
N ARG A 122 14.06 -6.95 16.75
CA ARG A 122 14.53 -6.88 15.36
C ARG A 122 15.45 -5.68 15.14
N PHE A 123 16.54 -5.89 14.42
CA PHE A 123 17.56 -4.86 14.19
C PHE A 123 17.06 -3.73 13.29
N MET A 124 16.34 -4.07 12.22
CA MET A 124 15.63 -3.12 11.34
C MET A 124 14.20 -3.60 11.09
N GLY A 125 13.47 -3.85 12.19
CA GLY A 125 12.11 -4.43 12.16
C GLY A 125 11.20 -3.81 11.10
N GLN A 126 10.51 -4.67 10.35
CA GLN A 126 9.64 -4.25 9.26
C GLN A 126 8.51 -3.34 9.75
N ARG A 127 8.11 -2.37 8.92
CA ARG A 127 7.23 -1.27 9.34
C ARG A 127 5.79 -1.74 9.46
N TYR A 128 5.12 -1.26 10.50
CA TYR A 128 3.69 -1.42 10.71
C TYR A 128 2.92 -0.59 9.69
N THR A 129 1.88 -1.17 9.10
CA THR A 129 0.96 -0.48 8.18
C THR A 129 -0.49 -0.81 8.50
N LEU A 130 -1.39 0.14 8.18
CA LEU A 130 -2.81 0.04 8.52
C LEU A 130 -3.49 -1.17 7.85
N ASP A 131 -3.19 -1.42 6.58
CA ASP A 131 -3.71 -2.55 5.80
C ASP A 131 -3.25 -3.90 6.35
N ALA A 132 -2.00 -4.02 6.80
CA ALA A 132 -1.49 -5.25 7.41
C ALA A 132 -2.10 -5.48 8.81
N ASP A 133 -2.45 -4.42 9.53
CA ASP A 133 -3.21 -4.51 10.80
C ASP A 133 -4.67 -4.92 10.56
N ILE A 134 -5.33 -4.33 9.54
CA ILE A 134 -6.65 -4.75 9.07
C ILE A 134 -6.64 -6.25 8.71
N PHE A 135 -5.68 -6.69 7.90
CA PHE A 135 -5.52 -8.10 7.55
C PHE A 135 -5.29 -8.98 8.78
N GLN A 136 -4.40 -8.59 9.70
CA GLN A 136 -4.12 -9.36 10.91
C GLN A 136 -5.39 -9.61 11.73
N HIS A 137 -6.28 -8.61 11.85
CA HIS A 137 -7.56 -8.71 12.57
C HIS A 137 -8.65 -9.53 11.85
N LEU A 138 -8.48 -9.82 10.56
CA LEU A 138 -9.50 -10.42 9.69
C LEU A 138 -9.12 -11.81 9.15
N ILE A 139 -8.00 -12.38 9.60
CA ILE A 139 -7.56 -13.74 9.27
C ILE A 139 -7.65 -14.69 10.48
N TYR A 140 -7.35 -15.97 10.22
CA TYR A 140 -7.38 -17.04 11.20
C TYR A 140 -6.57 -16.71 12.48
N ARG A 141 -7.02 -17.27 13.60
CA ARG A 141 -6.79 -16.84 15.01
C ARG A 141 -7.61 -15.64 15.48
N GLU A 142 -7.86 -14.62 14.65
CA GLU A 142 -8.67 -13.46 15.07
C GLU A 142 -10.16 -13.59 14.68
N VAL A 143 -10.47 -14.26 13.56
CA VAL A 143 -11.85 -14.46 13.09
C VAL A 143 -12.47 -15.83 13.38
N THR A 144 -11.65 -16.78 13.84
CA THR A 144 -11.96 -18.22 14.05
C THR A 144 -12.57 -18.92 12.81
N GLU A 145 -12.97 -20.19 12.95
CA GLU A 145 -13.61 -20.98 11.90
C GLU A 145 -15.02 -20.45 11.53
N ASN A 146 -15.49 -20.74 10.31
CA ASN A 146 -16.91 -20.56 9.93
C ASN A 146 -17.76 -21.81 10.33
N PRO A 147 -19.10 -21.80 10.16
CA PRO A 147 -19.95 -22.95 10.47
C PRO A 147 -19.65 -24.24 9.69
N ALA A 148 -18.93 -24.15 8.56
CA ALA A 148 -18.46 -25.31 7.79
C ALA A 148 -17.11 -25.87 8.31
N GLY A 149 -16.48 -25.22 9.29
CA GLY A 149 -15.17 -25.58 9.82
C GLY A 149 -13.99 -25.07 9.00
N GLU A 150 -14.24 -24.18 8.04
CA GLU A 150 -13.22 -23.59 7.18
C GLU A 150 -12.49 -22.44 7.91
N ARG A 151 -11.28 -22.10 7.45
CA ARG A 151 -10.41 -21.10 8.07
C ARG A 151 -10.02 -20.02 7.06
N ARG A 152 -10.20 -18.75 7.43
CA ARG A 152 -9.76 -17.60 6.63
C ARG A 152 -8.25 -17.39 6.75
N MET A 153 -7.47 -18.24 6.10
CA MET A 153 -6.01 -18.23 6.20
C MET A 153 -5.34 -17.09 5.43
N LEU A 154 -5.96 -16.61 4.35
CA LEU A 154 -5.59 -15.41 3.61
C LEU A 154 -6.67 -14.32 3.82
N PRO A 155 -6.30 -13.02 3.80
CA PRO A 155 -7.26 -11.91 3.74
C PRO A 155 -7.83 -11.77 2.31
N SER A 156 -8.55 -10.68 2.06
CA SER A 156 -8.84 -10.18 0.71
C SER A 156 -8.44 -8.71 0.64
N GLY A 157 -7.96 -8.22 -0.51
CA GLY A 157 -7.64 -6.80 -0.70
C GLY A 157 -8.85 -5.89 -0.40
N LEU A 158 -10.07 -6.38 -0.64
CA LEU A 158 -11.34 -5.73 -0.28
C LEU A 158 -11.49 -5.42 1.22
N ASP A 159 -10.79 -6.13 2.10
CA ASP A 159 -10.83 -5.87 3.55
C ASP A 159 -10.36 -4.45 3.87
N VAL A 160 -9.39 -3.91 3.11
CA VAL A 160 -8.83 -2.56 3.31
C VAL A 160 -9.86 -1.46 3.04
N PRO A 161 -10.47 -1.35 1.83
CA PRO A 161 -11.52 -0.35 1.57
C PRO A 161 -12.79 -0.60 2.41
N ALA A 162 -13.13 -1.83 2.78
CA ALA A 162 -14.25 -2.11 3.68
C ALA A 162 -14.01 -1.60 5.11
N ALA A 163 -12.80 -1.80 5.64
CA ALA A 163 -12.38 -1.22 6.92
C ALA A 163 -12.28 0.31 6.86
N MET A 164 -11.97 0.88 5.70
CA MET A 164 -12.04 2.32 5.43
C MET A 164 -13.46 2.84 5.14
N GLY A 165 -14.50 2.02 5.30
CA GLY A 165 -15.91 2.43 5.24
C GLY A 165 -16.62 2.21 3.90
N SER A 166 -16.03 1.49 2.94
CA SER A 166 -16.69 1.19 1.66
C SER A 166 -17.84 0.18 1.82
N GLY A 167 -19.08 0.66 1.76
CA GLY A 167 -20.27 -0.19 1.69
C GLY A 167 -20.29 -1.10 0.44
N THR A 168 -19.65 -0.68 -0.66
CA THR A 168 -19.49 -1.50 -1.86
C THR A 168 -18.57 -2.70 -1.61
N ALA A 169 -17.38 -2.47 -1.05
CA ALA A 169 -16.46 -3.56 -0.70
C ALA A 169 -17.06 -4.51 0.35
N GLU A 170 -17.73 -3.96 1.38
CA GLU A 170 -18.42 -4.74 2.40
C GLU A 170 -19.52 -5.64 1.81
N THR A 171 -20.28 -5.14 0.83
CA THR A 171 -21.32 -5.91 0.12
C THR A 171 -20.72 -7.07 -0.69
N ILE A 172 -19.57 -6.86 -1.32
CA ILE A 172 -18.86 -7.91 -2.08
C ILE A 172 -18.33 -8.98 -1.11
N LEU A 173 -17.67 -8.58 -0.02
CA LEU A 173 -17.16 -9.48 1.03
C LEU A 173 -18.28 -10.31 1.69
N LYS A 174 -19.45 -9.70 1.95
CA LYS A 174 -20.65 -10.42 2.42
C LYS A 174 -21.08 -11.50 1.43
N LYS A 175 -21.12 -11.19 0.13
CA LYS A 175 -21.46 -12.15 -0.93
C LYS A 175 -20.42 -13.27 -1.07
N GLN A 176 -19.16 -13.00 -0.75
CA GLN A 176 -18.05 -13.97 -0.76
C GLN A 176 -17.96 -14.81 0.53
N GLY A 177 -18.89 -14.68 1.47
CA GLY A 177 -18.91 -15.46 2.71
C GLY A 177 -17.91 -15.00 3.78
N ALA A 178 -17.17 -13.88 3.58
CA ALA A 178 -16.20 -13.40 4.57
C ALA A 178 -16.85 -13.06 5.93
N PHE A 179 -18.14 -12.68 5.92
CA PHE A 179 -18.92 -12.40 7.13
C PHE A 179 -19.47 -13.65 7.84
N GLU A 180 -19.22 -14.86 7.31
CA GLU A 180 -19.63 -16.13 7.93
C GLU A 180 -18.61 -16.64 8.96
N PHE A 181 -17.38 -16.12 8.96
CA PHE A 181 -16.38 -16.40 9.99
C PHE A 181 -16.77 -15.70 11.30
N GLU A 182 -16.81 -16.47 12.39
CA GLU A 182 -17.49 -16.13 13.66
C GLU A 182 -17.19 -14.72 14.18
N ASN A 183 -15.91 -14.32 14.21
CA ASN A 183 -15.50 -13.03 14.77
C ASN A 183 -15.23 -11.94 13.71
N TYR A 184 -15.37 -12.23 12.42
CA TYR A 184 -15.06 -11.31 11.32
C TYR A 184 -15.85 -10.00 11.40
N ASN A 185 -17.19 -10.08 11.51
CA ASN A 185 -18.07 -8.91 11.56
C ASN A 185 -17.70 -7.98 12.75
N THR A 186 -17.42 -8.57 13.91
CA THR A 186 -17.02 -7.84 15.12
C THR A 186 -15.66 -7.17 14.96
N ASN A 187 -14.69 -7.82 14.30
CA ASN A 187 -13.37 -7.24 14.07
C ASN A 187 -13.38 -6.17 12.96
N MET A 188 -14.13 -6.38 11.88
CA MET A 188 -14.35 -5.37 10.85
C MET A 188 -14.94 -4.08 11.45
N ALA A 189 -15.98 -4.20 12.27
CA ALA A 189 -16.59 -3.06 12.96
C ALA A 189 -15.61 -2.33 13.93
N LYS A 190 -14.67 -3.05 14.57
CA LYS A 190 -13.59 -2.42 15.37
C LYS A 190 -12.65 -1.63 14.47
N MET A 191 -12.22 -2.18 13.34
CA MET A 191 -11.32 -1.51 12.40
C MET A 191 -11.98 -0.28 11.78
N GLN A 192 -13.24 -0.40 11.31
CA GLN A 192 -14.03 0.73 10.83
C GLN A 192 -14.13 1.85 11.87
N LYS A 193 -14.41 1.51 13.15
CA LYS A 193 -14.48 2.49 14.23
C LYS A 193 -13.12 3.13 14.54
N TYR A 194 -12.03 2.37 14.52
CA TYR A 194 -10.68 2.89 14.72
C TYR A 194 -10.31 3.87 13.60
N ILE A 195 -10.51 3.47 12.35
CA ILE A 195 -10.14 4.23 11.15
C ILE A 195 -10.98 5.51 11.01
N ALA A 196 -12.28 5.45 11.32
CA ALA A 196 -13.14 6.63 11.38
C ALA A 196 -12.78 7.62 12.50
N GLY A 197 -11.96 7.21 13.47
CA GLY A 197 -11.43 8.08 14.54
C GLY A 197 -10.09 8.75 14.21
N LEU A 198 -9.43 8.38 13.12
CA LEU A 198 -8.13 8.92 12.71
C LEU A 198 -8.28 10.34 12.15
N ASN A 199 -7.38 11.25 12.57
CA ASN A 199 -7.30 12.61 12.05
C ASN A 199 -5.87 12.89 11.59
N ASP A 200 -5.05 13.52 12.43
CA ASP A 200 -3.65 13.85 12.13
C ASP A 200 -2.78 12.60 11.89
N GLU A 201 -3.20 11.43 12.41
CA GLU A 201 -2.55 10.14 12.21
C GLU A 201 -2.47 9.72 10.73
N TRP A 202 -3.38 10.20 9.86
CA TRP A 202 -3.28 9.98 8.42
C TRP A 202 -2.01 10.59 7.82
N HIS A 203 -1.46 11.63 8.44
CA HIS A 203 -0.30 12.38 7.95
C HIS A 203 1.02 12.01 8.66
N GLN A 204 1.03 10.92 9.43
CA GLN A 204 2.20 10.50 10.21
C GLN A 204 3.40 10.01 9.35
N ASN A 205 3.13 9.56 8.12
CA ASN A 205 4.10 9.13 7.10
C ASN A 205 3.46 9.17 5.69
N LEU A 206 4.26 8.94 4.65
CA LEU A 206 3.76 8.98 3.26
C LEU A 206 2.78 7.84 2.94
N TYR A 207 3.04 6.63 3.43
CA TYR A 207 2.18 5.46 3.21
C TYR A 207 0.73 5.66 3.70
N TRP A 208 0.57 6.17 4.92
CA TRP A 208 -0.75 6.51 5.48
C TRP A 208 -1.39 7.66 4.72
N SER A 209 -0.60 8.64 4.28
CA SER A 209 -1.09 9.75 3.45
C SER A 209 -1.54 9.28 2.06
N TRP A 210 -0.92 8.23 1.50
CA TRP A 210 -1.35 7.60 0.24
C TRP A 210 -2.68 6.87 0.41
N LEU A 211 -2.82 6.02 1.43
CA LEU A 211 -4.12 5.40 1.76
C LEU A 211 -5.22 6.45 1.97
N TYR A 212 -4.91 7.54 2.68
CA TYR A 212 -5.85 8.65 2.87
C TYR A 212 -6.21 9.38 1.55
N THR A 213 -5.27 9.47 0.61
CA THR A 213 -5.49 10.03 -0.72
C THR A 213 -6.47 9.18 -1.53
N LEU A 214 -6.44 7.85 -1.37
CA LEU A 214 -7.37 6.92 -2.03
C LEU A 214 -8.75 6.83 -1.36
N LEU A 215 -8.89 7.21 -0.08
CA LEU A 215 -10.16 7.15 0.66
C LEU A 215 -11.39 7.77 -0.06
N PRO A 216 -11.33 8.86 -0.87
CA PRO A 216 -12.50 9.37 -1.59
C PRO A 216 -13.06 8.43 -2.67
N LEU A 217 -12.30 7.39 -3.06
CA LEU A 217 -12.75 6.32 -3.97
C LEU A 217 -13.67 5.30 -3.26
N THR A 218 -13.64 5.22 -1.92
CA THR A 218 -14.40 4.21 -1.17
C THR A 218 -15.88 4.57 -1.00
N ALA A 219 -16.23 5.84 -1.15
CA ALA A 219 -17.54 6.42 -0.86
C ALA A 219 -18.46 6.47 -2.09
N ASP A 220 -19.73 6.13 -1.87
CA ASP A 220 -20.81 6.35 -2.84
C ASP A 220 -20.93 7.85 -3.16
N LYS A 221 -21.04 8.20 -4.45
CA LYS A 221 -21.17 9.60 -4.86
C LYS A 221 -22.63 10.06 -4.63
N PRO A 222 -22.86 11.20 -3.97
CA PRO A 222 -24.21 11.69 -3.68
C PRO A 222 -24.90 12.30 -4.90
N ASP A 223 -26.22 12.48 -4.80
CA ASP A 223 -27.01 13.22 -5.79
C ASP A 223 -26.38 14.59 -6.11
N GLY A 224 -26.33 14.92 -7.40
CA GLY A 224 -25.67 16.11 -7.94
C GLY A 224 -24.32 15.83 -8.62
N TYR A 225 -23.72 14.65 -8.41
CA TYR A 225 -22.60 14.18 -9.24
C TYR A 225 -23.08 13.77 -10.65
N PRO A 226 -22.19 13.75 -11.67
CA PRO A 226 -22.52 13.26 -13.01
C PRO A 226 -23.14 11.86 -13.00
N SER A 227 -24.14 11.62 -13.84
CA SER A 227 -24.94 10.38 -13.83
C SER A 227 -24.12 9.09 -14.06
N PHE A 228 -23.01 9.19 -14.78
CA PHE A 228 -22.08 8.06 -14.97
C PHE A 228 -21.39 7.62 -13.67
N MET A 229 -21.35 8.48 -12.64
CA MET A 229 -20.75 8.18 -11.33
C MET A 229 -21.74 7.62 -10.30
N LEU A 230 -23.06 7.75 -10.53
CA LEU A 230 -24.12 7.42 -9.57
C LEU A 230 -24.55 5.93 -9.60
N ASN A 231 -23.75 5.04 -10.18
CA ASN A 231 -24.15 3.66 -10.44
C ASN A 231 -23.12 2.64 -9.93
N LYS A 232 -23.59 1.40 -9.71
CA LYS A 232 -22.77 0.31 -9.14
C LYS A 232 -21.56 -0.06 -10.01
N ALA A 233 -21.64 0.09 -11.32
CA ALA A 233 -20.50 -0.18 -12.20
C ALA A 233 -19.38 0.84 -11.95
N TRP A 234 -19.72 2.12 -11.73
CA TRP A 234 -18.74 3.14 -11.35
C TRP A 234 -18.16 2.93 -9.95
N ASN A 235 -18.97 2.55 -8.96
CA ASN A 235 -18.45 2.19 -7.63
C ASN A 235 -17.46 1.03 -7.69
N HIS A 236 -17.72 0.02 -8.52
CA HIS A 236 -16.80 -1.10 -8.72
C HIS A 236 -15.53 -0.65 -9.47
N LYS A 237 -15.64 0.28 -10.43
CA LYS A 237 -14.47 0.92 -11.06
C LYS A 237 -13.63 1.69 -10.06
N GLU A 238 -14.24 2.55 -9.23
CA GLU A 238 -13.55 3.29 -8.15
C GLU A 238 -12.84 2.34 -7.18
N LEU A 239 -13.47 1.23 -6.83
CA LEU A 239 -12.90 0.18 -5.98
C LEU A 239 -11.71 -0.54 -6.65
N ALA A 240 -11.74 -0.75 -7.97
CA ALA A 240 -10.61 -1.27 -8.72
C ALA A 240 -9.47 -0.25 -8.90
N THR A 241 -9.78 1.04 -9.04
CA THR A 241 -8.79 2.13 -8.99
C THR A 241 -8.12 2.19 -7.61
N PHE A 242 -8.92 2.08 -6.53
CA PHE A 242 -8.39 1.98 -5.16
C PHE A 242 -7.47 0.78 -5.03
N LEU A 243 -7.90 -0.40 -5.47
CA LEU A 243 -7.14 -1.64 -5.30
C LEU A 243 -5.93 -1.74 -6.23
N GLY A 244 -5.97 -1.13 -7.42
CA GLY A 244 -4.83 -1.00 -8.32
C GLY A 244 -3.75 -0.07 -7.76
N SER A 245 -4.12 1.12 -7.27
CA SER A 245 -3.15 2.01 -6.63
C SER A 245 -2.74 1.57 -5.21
N TRP A 246 -3.57 0.78 -4.52
CA TRP A 246 -3.16 0.06 -3.31
C TRP A 246 -2.18 -1.07 -3.67
N ALA A 247 -2.40 -1.79 -4.77
CA ALA A 247 -1.44 -2.77 -5.28
C ALA A 247 -0.11 -2.07 -5.58
N GLU A 248 -0.08 -0.92 -6.26
CA GLU A 248 1.12 -0.06 -6.43
C GLU A 248 1.75 0.39 -5.10
N LEU A 249 0.97 0.82 -4.11
CA LEU A 249 1.51 1.25 -2.80
C LEU A 249 2.10 0.08 -1.99
N LYS A 250 1.48 -1.10 -2.04
CA LYS A 250 2.15 -2.32 -1.64
C LYS A 250 3.42 -2.42 -2.47
N HIS A 251 3.29 -2.33 -3.79
CA HIS A 251 4.36 -2.50 -4.76
C HIS A 251 5.60 -1.65 -4.39
N ASP A 252 5.50 -0.36 -4.08
CA ASP A 252 6.67 0.45 -3.74
C ASP A 252 7.36 0.13 -2.38
N THR A 253 6.89 -0.84 -1.58
CA THR A 253 7.28 -0.91 -0.15
C THR A 253 7.75 -2.21 0.54
N ILE A 254 7.75 -3.45 -0.04
CA ILE A 254 8.29 -4.73 0.55
C ILE A 254 9.50 -4.48 1.46
N LEU A 255 10.53 -3.80 0.95
CA LEU A 255 11.83 -3.74 1.60
C LEU A 255 11.77 -3.13 3.00
N TYR A 256 10.71 -2.36 3.27
CA TYR A 256 10.53 -1.57 4.47
C TYR A 256 9.24 -1.91 5.21
N THR A 257 8.10 -2.10 4.53
CA THR A 257 6.87 -2.59 5.17
C THR A 257 7.06 -3.99 5.75
N LYS A 258 6.22 -4.37 6.72
CA LYS A 258 5.83 -5.79 6.83
C LYS A 258 5.16 -6.12 5.51
N GLN A 259 5.83 -7.01 4.80
CA GLN A 259 5.88 -7.02 3.34
C GLN A 259 4.52 -7.07 2.64
N ASN A 260 4.36 -6.43 1.46
CA ASN A 260 5.02 -6.84 0.19
C ASN A 260 5.24 -5.75 -0.97
N TYR A 261 5.86 -5.99 -2.22
CA TYR A 261 6.62 -5.13 -3.30
C TYR A 261 6.12 -5.23 -4.77
N ALA A 262 6.59 -4.56 -5.88
CA ALA A 262 7.87 -3.85 -6.32
C ALA A 262 8.01 -2.53 -7.22
N GLU A 263 7.02 -1.83 -7.81
CA GLU A 263 7.10 -1.04 -9.10
C GLU A 263 5.94 0.00 -9.37
N MET A 264 5.83 0.52 -10.62
CA MET A 264 5.26 1.79 -11.18
C MET A 264 4.48 1.56 -12.53
N GLY A 265 4.07 2.62 -13.27
CA GLY A 265 4.10 2.66 -14.77
C GLY A 265 2.98 3.41 -15.56
N GLY A 266 3.06 3.51 -16.91
CA GLY A 266 2.09 4.24 -17.77
C GLY A 266 2.10 3.98 -19.30
N GLY A 267 1.32 4.73 -20.11
CA GLY A 267 1.28 4.68 -21.61
C GLY A 267 0.11 5.45 -22.31
N GLY A 268 0.24 5.83 -23.61
CA GLY A 268 -0.55 6.89 -24.31
C GLY A 268 -1.53 6.52 -25.48
N MET A 269 -2.03 7.52 -26.25
CA MET A 269 -3.20 7.43 -27.19
C MET A 269 -3.09 8.23 -28.54
N GLU A 270 -4.05 7.96 -29.47
CA GLU A 270 -4.35 8.67 -30.74
C GLU A 270 -5.24 9.93 -30.59
N GLU A 271 -5.31 10.78 -31.63
CA GLU A 271 -6.14 12.01 -31.69
C GLU A 271 -7.64 11.76 -32.01
N ILE A 272 -8.52 12.40 -31.24
CA ILE A 272 -10.00 12.48 -31.36
C ILE A 272 -10.41 13.92 -30.96
N ASP A 273 -11.69 14.35 -31.10
CA ASP A 273 -12.22 15.61 -30.50
C ASP A 273 -11.70 15.76 -29.07
N ASP A 274 -11.03 16.87 -28.82
CA ASP A 274 -9.88 16.97 -27.90
C ASP A 274 -10.23 17.59 -26.54
N ARG A 275 -11.46 18.08 -26.39
CA ARG A 275 -12.04 18.48 -25.10
C ARG A 275 -12.37 17.23 -24.28
N GLY A 276 -11.37 16.78 -23.53
CA GLY A 276 -11.56 15.75 -22.51
C GLY A 276 -12.31 16.26 -21.27
N TYR A 277 -12.37 15.39 -20.26
CA TYR A 277 -13.11 15.62 -19.01
C TYR A 277 -12.26 15.06 -17.85
N VAL A 278 -12.04 15.85 -16.80
CA VAL A 278 -11.34 15.37 -15.59
C VAL A 278 -12.34 14.64 -14.71
N GLU A 279 -12.04 13.41 -14.29
CA GLU A 279 -12.93 12.67 -13.39
C GLU A 279 -13.16 13.48 -12.09
N PRO A 280 -14.40 13.87 -11.73
CA PRO A 280 -14.58 14.87 -10.71
C PRO A 280 -14.44 14.31 -9.28
N ASN A 281 -13.19 14.26 -8.79
CA ASN A 281 -12.83 13.86 -7.43
C ASN A 281 -11.88 14.87 -6.77
N PRO A 282 -12.38 16.06 -6.37
CA PRO A 282 -11.51 17.17 -5.95
C PRO A 282 -10.82 16.91 -4.61
N HIS A 283 -11.40 16.05 -3.77
CA HIS A 283 -10.78 15.61 -2.52
C HIS A 283 -9.57 14.70 -2.75
N LEU A 284 -9.61 13.82 -3.76
CA LEU A 284 -8.46 12.99 -4.14
C LEU A 284 -7.32 13.88 -4.64
N TYR A 285 -7.59 14.77 -5.59
CA TYR A 285 -6.56 15.69 -6.12
C TYR A 285 -5.99 16.60 -5.02
N ALA A 286 -6.80 17.16 -4.13
CA ALA A 286 -6.31 17.96 -3.01
C ALA A 286 -5.35 17.19 -2.07
N ARG A 287 -5.66 15.91 -1.79
CA ARG A 287 -4.81 15.05 -0.97
C ARG A 287 -3.54 14.62 -1.71
N LEU A 288 -3.63 14.30 -2.99
CA LEU A 288 -2.47 13.96 -3.83
C LEU A 288 -1.49 15.13 -3.94
N ALA A 289 -1.97 16.37 -4.14
CA ALA A 289 -1.10 17.55 -4.11
C ALA A 289 -0.42 17.72 -2.74
N SER A 290 -1.18 17.55 -1.65
CA SER A 290 -0.61 17.61 -0.28
C SER A 290 0.46 16.54 -0.05
N LEU A 291 0.27 15.34 -0.58
CA LEU A 291 1.20 14.21 -0.53
C LEU A 291 2.47 14.46 -1.37
N THR A 292 2.33 15.04 -2.57
CA THR A 292 3.48 15.46 -3.39
C THR A 292 4.33 16.49 -2.63
N ALA A 293 3.71 17.51 -2.03
CA ALA A 293 4.42 18.53 -1.25
C ALA A 293 5.10 17.93 0.00
N MET A 294 4.40 17.09 0.76
CA MET A 294 4.94 16.40 1.93
C MET A 294 6.16 15.53 1.57
N THR A 295 6.09 14.82 0.45
CA THR A 295 7.18 13.97 -0.06
C THR A 295 8.39 14.82 -0.46
N ARG A 296 8.18 15.89 -1.25
CA ARG A 296 9.24 16.84 -1.67
C ARG A 296 9.97 17.43 -0.47
N ASP A 297 9.22 18.00 0.47
CA ASP A 297 9.78 18.73 1.60
C ASP A 297 10.43 17.78 2.61
N GLY A 298 9.83 16.61 2.85
CA GLY A 298 10.40 15.60 3.73
C GLY A 298 11.69 14.95 3.20
N LEU A 299 11.83 14.74 1.89
CA LEU A 299 13.10 14.31 1.30
C LEU A 299 14.15 15.44 1.28
N LYS A 300 13.73 16.68 1.01
CA LYS A 300 14.58 17.88 1.02
C LYS A 300 15.19 18.14 2.40
N MET A 301 14.38 18.05 3.46
CA MET A 301 14.85 18.14 4.85
C MET A 301 15.87 17.06 5.23
N ARG A 302 15.86 15.91 4.55
CA ARG A 302 16.78 14.78 4.78
C ARG A 302 18.02 14.80 3.86
N GLY A 303 18.06 15.71 2.89
CA GLY A 303 19.11 15.75 1.86
C GLY A 303 19.09 14.51 0.96
N LEU A 304 17.89 14.00 0.64
CA LEU A 304 17.68 12.76 -0.14
C LEU A 304 17.01 12.99 -1.50
N ILE A 305 16.95 14.24 -1.96
CA ILE A 305 16.36 14.63 -3.25
C ILE A 305 17.24 15.68 -3.91
N ASN A 306 17.40 15.59 -5.24
CA ASN A 306 18.20 16.55 -6.00
C ASN A 306 17.33 17.72 -6.52
N GLN A 307 17.94 18.75 -7.12
CA GLN A 307 17.20 19.94 -7.57
C GLN A 307 16.31 19.71 -8.80
N ALA A 308 16.63 18.75 -9.67
CA ALA A 308 15.77 18.37 -10.79
C ALA A 308 14.52 17.64 -10.28
N ASP A 309 14.68 16.70 -9.35
CA ASP A 309 13.57 15.99 -8.73
C ASP A 309 12.66 16.95 -7.95
N ILE A 310 13.21 17.90 -7.17
CA ILE A 310 12.41 18.96 -6.50
C ILE A 310 11.54 19.69 -7.53
N LYS A 311 12.11 20.09 -8.68
CA LYS A 311 11.38 20.78 -9.74
C LYS A 311 10.29 19.88 -10.36
N ASN A 312 10.59 18.61 -10.63
CA ASN A 312 9.60 17.65 -11.12
C ASN A 312 8.45 17.47 -10.12
N MET A 313 8.74 17.45 -8.81
CA MET A 313 7.70 17.39 -7.78
C MET A 313 6.89 18.69 -7.67
N ASP A 314 7.50 19.86 -7.87
CA ASP A 314 6.77 21.13 -7.98
C ASP A 314 5.84 21.14 -9.20
N GLN A 315 6.28 20.59 -10.34
CA GLN A 315 5.44 20.45 -11.54
C GLN A 315 4.27 19.48 -11.31
N LEU A 316 4.49 18.35 -10.63
CA LEU A 316 3.44 17.40 -10.28
C LEU A 316 2.42 18.02 -9.30
N TYR A 317 2.90 18.78 -8.32
CA TYR A 317 2.07 19.50 -7.36
C TYR A 317 1.11 20.48 -8.06
N GLU A 318 1.63 21.32 -8.96
CA GLU A 318 0.81 22.29 -9.71
C GLU A 318 -0.16 21.59 -10.67
N LEU A 319 0.26 20.54 -11.39
CA LEU A 319 -0.61 19.74 -12.26
C LEU A 319 -1.81 19.19 -11.48
N VAL A 320 -1.55 18.57 -10.32
CA VAL A 320 -2.60 17.96 -9.49
C VAL A 320 -3.53 19.02 -8.89
N LEU A 321 -3.02 20.22 -8.54
CA LEU A 321 -3.87 21.35 -8.15
C LEU A 321 -4.74 21.86 -9.29
N GLN A 322 -4.25 21.88 -10.52
CA GLN A 322 -5.06 22.26 -11.68
C GLN A 322 -6.16 21.22 -11.95
N LEU A 323 -5.86 19.92 -11.87
CA LEU A 323 -6.87 18.85 -11.96
C LEU A 323 -7.94 18.99 -10.86
N LYS A 324 -7.56 19.36 -9.62
CA LYS A 324 -8.50 19.71 -8.56
C LYS A 324 -9.44 20.85 -8.98
N VAL A 325 -8.89 21.96 -9.50
CA VAL A 325 -9.68 23.15 -9.88
C VAL A 325 -10.66 22.82 -11.02
N ILE A 326 -10.20 22.07 -12.03
CA ILE A 326 -11.06 21.58 -13.12
C ILE A 326 -12.16 20.68 -12.54
N SER A 327 -11.82 19.71 -11.69
CA SER A 327 -12.78 18.84 -11.03
C SER A 327 -13.84 19.60 -10.20
N GLU A 328 -13.49 20.72 -9.56
CA GLU A 328 -14.45 21.57 -8.85
C GLU A 328 -15.35 22.37 -9.80
N LYS A 329 -14.85 22.76 -10.98
CA LYS A 329 -15.63 23.40 -12.03
C LYS A 329 -16.62 22.43 -12.68
N GLU A 330 -16.18 21.20 -12.97
CA GLU A 330 -17.01 20.15 -13.57
C GLU A 330 -18.19 19.77 -12.66
N LEU A 331 -17.97 19.56 -11.36
CA LEU A 331 -19.06 19.36 -10.39
C LEU A 331 -20.01 20.57 -10.30
N ALA A 332 -19.48 21.78 -10.49
CA ALA A 332 -20.27 23.01 -10.47
C ALA A 332 -20.94 23.34 -11.82
N ASN A 333 -20.79 22.49 -12.85
CA ASN A 333 -21.19 22.77 -14.24
C ASN A 333 -20.71 24.14 -14.75
N LYS A 334 -19.46 24.51 -14.42
CA LYS A 334 -18.81 25.74 -14.88
C LYS A 334 -17.93 25.44 -16.09
N THR A 335 -18.06 26.23 -17.15
CA THR A 335 -17.19 26.19 -18.32
C THR A 335 -15.71 26.34 -17.91
N LEU A 336 -14.86 25.50 -18.49
CA LEU A 336 -13.41 25.55 -18.32
C LEU A 336 -12.81 26.68 -19.19
N THR A 337 -11.60 27.12 -18.86
CA THR A 337 -10.85 28.04 -19.73
C THR A 337 -10.10 27.27 -20.83
N GLU A 338 -9.62 27.97 -21.86
CA GLU A 338 -8.84 27.31 -22.92
C GLU A 338 -7.56 26.67 -22.36
N GLU A 339 -6.90 27.31 -21.38
CA GLU A 339 -5.72 26.77 -20.72
C GLU A 339 -6.01 25.49 -19.93
N GLU A 340 -7.24 25.33 -19.42
CA GLU A 340 -7.68 24.11 -18.74
C GLU A 340 -8.00 22.99 -19.73
N TYR A 341 -8.60 23.31 -20.89
CA TYR A 341 -8.75 22.33 -21.97
C TYR A 341 -7.40 21.94 -22.58
N GLU A 342 -6.45 22.86 -22.74
CA GLU A 342 -5.05 22.57 -23.14
C GLU A 342 -4.33 21.67 -22.14
N LEU A 343 -4.56 21.86 -20.84
CA LEU A 343 -4.01 20.96 -19.82
C LEU A 343 -4.54 19.54 -19.97
N ILE A 344 -5.85 19.37 -20.19
CA ILE A 344 -6.47 18.07 -20.42
C ILE A 344 -5.93 17.43 -21.71
N ARG A 345 -5.88 18.19 -22.81
CA ARG A 345 -5.34 17.77 -24.11
C ARG A 345 -3.89 17.30 -24.01
N THR A 346 -3.06 18.00 -23.22
CA THR A 346 -1.63 17.68 -23.04
C THR A 346 -1.32 16.75 -21.86
N PHE A 347 -2.32 16.30 -21.09
CA PHE A 347 -2.14 15.51 -19.87
C PHE A 347 -1.29 14.25 -20.07
N GLY A 348 -1.48 13.53 -21.19
CA GLY A 348 -0.66 12.37 -21.54
C GLY A 348 0.83 12.70 -21.68
N GLY A 349 1.16 13.88 -22.21
CA GLY A 349 2.53 14.38 -22.30
C GLY A 349 3.11 14.82 -20.94
N GLN A 350 2.27 15.28 -20.01
CA GLN A 350 2.69 15.56 -18.63
C GLN A 350 3.07 14.26 -17.90
N LEU A 351 2.25 13.20 -18.04
CA LEU A 351 2.57 11.89 -17.46
C LEU A 351 3.82 11.28 -18.09
N GLU A 352 3.97 11.38 -19.42
CA GLU A 352 5.16 10.92 -20.15
C GLU A 352 6.44 11.64 -19.69
N HIS A 353 6.37 12.95 -19.38
CA HIS A 353 7.49 13.68 -18.78
C HIS A 353 7.92 13.06 -17.44
N PHE A 354 6.98 12.82 -16.51
CA PHE A 354 7.33 12.22 -15.21
C PHE A 354 7.87 10.80 -15.35
N TRP A 355 7.25 9.97 -16.19
CA TRP A 355 7.77 8.64 -16.51
C TRP A 355 9.21 8.71 -17.05
N TYR A 356 9.48 9.61 -17.99
CA TYR A 356 10.81 9.77 -18.56
C TYR A 356 11.84 10.27 -17.53
N GLU A 357 11.49 11.22 -16.68
CA GLU A 357 12.39 11.74 -15.64
C GLU A 357 12.73 10.70 -14.56
N VAL A 358 11.76 9.87 -14.14
CA VAL A 358 11.98 8.79 -13.15
C VAL A 358 12.94 7.74 -13.70
N TYR A 359 12.67 7.22 -14.91
CA TYR A 359 13.44 6.10 -15.48
C TYR A 359 14.72 6.50 -16.22
N ARG A 360 15.01 7.80 -16.41
CA ARG A 360 16.24 8.28 -17.06
C ARG A 360 17.51 7.74 -16.38
N GLY A 361 17.48 7.55 -15.07
CA GLY A 361 18.60 6.98 -14.31
C GLY A 361 18.85 5.48 -14.59
N ASP A 362 17.81 4.78 -15.02
CA ASP A 362 17.76 3.31 -15.15
C ASP A 362 17.93 2.82 -16.61
N GLY A 363 18.38 3.70 -17.51
CA GLY A 363 18.68 3.36 -18.91
C GLY A 363 17.55 3.63 -19.90
N LEU A 364 16.54 4.42 -19.53
CA LEU A 364 15.57 4.96 -20.48
C LEU A 364 16.20 6.07 -21.33
N GLU A 365 16.50 5.75 -22.59
CA GLU A 365 17.03 6.68 -23.61
C GLU A 365 15.95 7.17 -24.59
N SER A 366 14.85 6.42 -24.76
CA SER A 366 13.83 6.68 -25.78
C SER A 366 12.45 6.11 -25.40
N ARG A 367 11.39 6.79 -25.86
CA ARG A 367 9.98 6.33 -25.78
C ARG A 367 9.75 4.93 -26.37
N SER A 368 10.62 4.48 -27.27
CA SER A 368 10.59 3.11 -27.83
C SER A 368 10.82 2.01 -26.79
N GLN A 369 11.35 2.34 -25.61
CA GLN A 369 11.59 1.43 -24.49
C GLN A 369 10.41 1.36 -23.50
N ILE A 370 9.21 1.80 -23.90
CA ILE A 370 8.03 1.72 -23.03
C ILE A 370 7.68 0.27 -22.61
N SER A 371 8.07 -0.72 -23.42
CA SER A 371 8.00 -2.15 -23.09
C SER A 371 8.92 -2.58 -21.96
N ASP A 372 10.00 -1.83 -21.72
CA ASP A 372 11.06 -2.18 -20.77
C ASP A 372 10.70 -1.67 -19.36
N PHE A 373 9.72 -0.75 -19.27
CA PHE A 373 9.20 -0.16 -18.03
C PHE A 373 7.65 -0.14 -18.04
N PRO A 374 7.00 -1.32 -18.11
CA PRO A 374 5.55 -1.44 -18.22
C PRO A 374 4.82 -1.11 -16.90
N ALA A 375 3.52 -0.84 -16.97
CA ALA A 375 2.64 -0.62 -15.81
C ALA A 375 2.12 -1.90 -15.12
N MET A 376 2.82 -3.03 -15.28
CA MET A 376 2.30 -4.37 -14.96
C MET A 376 3.04 -4.99 -13.79
N LEU A 377 2.40 -4.92 -12.62
CA LEU A 377 2.98 -5.24 -11.32
C LEU A 377 2.32 -6.42 -10.60
N ILE A 378 3.07 -7.14 -9.75
CA ILE A 378 2.60 -8.23 -8.89
C ILE A 378 3.18 -8.22 -7.46
N ALA A 379 2.34 -7.94 -6.48
CA ALA A 379 2.64 -8.10 -5.06
C ALA A 379 1.97 -9.37 -4.53
N ASP A 380 2.74 -10.35 -4.02
CA ASP A 380 2.19 -11.18 -2.94
C ASP A 380 1.77 -10.22 -1.80
N VAL A 381 0.75 -10.42 -0.96
CA VAL A 381 0.31 -9.43 0.10
C VAL A 381 -0.04 -10.09 1.42
N ALA A 382 -0.13 -11.41 1.43
CA ALA A 382 -0.26 -12.23 2.62
C ALA A 382 0.33 -13.61 2.35
N THR A 383 0.60 -14.38 3.40
CA THR A 383 1.11 -15.76 3.28
C THR A 383 0.35 -16.67 4.24
N ASN A 384 -0.09 -17.81 3.72
CA ASN A 384 -0.63 -18.95 4.48
C ASN A 384 0.42 -20.08 4.43
N PRO A 385 1.36 -20.15 5.39
CA PRO A 385 2.46 -21.10 5.32
C PRO A 385 1.98 -22.55 5.57
N PRO A 386 2.54 -23.55 4.86
CA PRO A 386 3.59 -23.45 3.84
C PRO A 386 3.05 -23.35 2.40
N ALA A 387 1.73 -23.31 2.20
CA ALA A 387 1.10 -23.64 0.93
C ALA A 387 1.05 -22.47 -0.06
N GLU A 388 0.53 -21.31 0.37
CA GLU A 388 0.07 -20.28 -0.55
C GLU A 388 0.36 -18.86 -0.08
N VAL A 389 0.34 -17.94 -1.03
CA VAL A 389 0.35 -16.49 -0.85
C VAL A 389 -0.86 -15.89 -1.54
N LEU A 390 -1.30 -14.71 -1.11
CA LEU A 390 -2.27 -13.92 -1.88
C LEU A 390 -1.49 -13.00 -2.81
N GLU A 391 -1.54 -13.18 -4.13
CA GLU A 391 -0.98 -12.23 -5.11
C GLU A 391 -2.03 -11.19 -5.49
N VAL A 392 -1.64 -9.92 -5.61
CA VAL A 392 -2.44 -8.81 -6.12
C VAL A 392 -1.62 -7.97 -7.09
N GLY A 393 -2.24 -7.46 -8.15
CA GLY A 393 -1.48 -6.79 -9.20
C GLY A 393 -2.31 -6.03 -10.21
N THR A 394 -1.61 -5.28 -11.06
CA THR A 394 -2.19 -4.62 -12.25
C THR A 394 -1.79 -5.38 -13.51
N GLY A 395 -2.62 -5.28 -14.54
CA GLY A 395 -2.25 -5.65 -15.91
C GLY A 395 -2.08 -4.41 -16.77
N TYR A 396 -2.50 -4.50 -18.03
CA TYR A 396 -2.61 -3.32 -18.89
C TYR A 396 -3.49 -2.24 -18.25
N VAL A 397 -3.22 -0.98 -18.62
CA VAL A 397 -4.19 0.12 -18.42
C VAL A 397 -5.38 -0.16 -19.33
N ASP A 398 -6.54 -0.44 -18.71
CA ASP A 398 -7.79 -0.71 -19.43
C ASP A 398 -8.37 0.59 -19.99
N ASN A 399 -9.07 0.52 -21.11
CA ASN A 399 -9.78 1.67 -21.67
C ASN A 399 -11.17 1.80 -21.02
N ILE A 400 -11.47 2.97 -20.45
CA ILE A 400 -12.83 3.34 -20.04
C ILE A 400 -13.49 4.25 -21.08
N TYR A 401 -14.81 4.13 -21.21
CA TYR A 401 -15.65 5.03 -21.99
C TYR A 401 -16.76 5.55 -21.06
N ALA A 402 -16.89 6.88 -20.95
CA ALA A 402 -17.87 7.52 -20.08
C ALA A 402 -18.66 8.59 -20.84
N VAL A 403 -19.97 8.67 -20.59
CA VAL A 403 -20.82 9.73 -21.15
C VAL A 403 -20.74 10.94 -20.21
N VAL A 404 -20.03 11.98 -20.64
CA VAL A 404 -19.68 13.16 -19.83
C VAL A 404 -20.37 14.42 -20.36
N PRO A 405 -20.75 15.38 -19.49
CA PRO A 405 -21.21 16.70 -19.92
C PRO A 405 -20.02 17.60 -20.27
N VAL A 406 -19.93 18.08 -21.52
CA VAL A 406 -18.92 19.06 -21.97
C VAL A 406 -19.64 20.20 -22.69
N ASP A 407 -19.43 21.43 -22.23
CA ASP A 407 -20.08 22.66 -22.73
C ASP A 407 -21.63 22.54 -22.88
N GLY A 408 -22.29 21.84 -21.93
CA GLY A 408 -23.74 21.59 -21.97
C GLY A 408 -24.20 20.54 -22.99
N THR A 409 -23.28 19.85 -23.66
CA THR A 409 -23.56 18.71 -24.55
C THR A 409 -23.06 17.40 -23.93
N LEU A 410 -23.75 16.29 -24.17
CA LEU A 410 -23.24 14.97 -23.77
C LEU A 410 -22.23 14.48 -24.81
N ARG A 411 -21.01 14.15 -24.36
CA ARG A 411 -19.92 13.59 -25.14
C ARG A 411 -19.55 12.21 -24.60
N ILE A 412 -18.82 11.43 -25.39
CA ILE A 412 -18.17 10.21 -24.89
C ILE A 412 -16.69 10.52 -24.72
N ALA A 413 -16.21 10.52 -23.49
CA ALA A 413 -14.79 10.57 -23.18
C ALA A 413 -14.21 9.16 -23.14
N LYS A 414 -12.96 9.02 -23.59
CA LYS A 414 -12.14 7.80 -23.47
C LYS A 414 -11.00 8.09 -22.51
N GLY A 415 -10.71 7.18 -21.59
CA GLY A 415 -9.62 7.32 -20.61
C GLY A 415 -8.93 6.00 -20.30
N GLY A 416 -7.83 6.07 -19.55
CA GLY A 416 -7.19 4.89 -18.95
C GLY A 416 -7.69 4.65 -17.53
N VAL A 417 -7.86 3.39 -17.14
CA VAL A 417 -8.19 2.95 -15.77
C VAL A 417 -7.38 1.73 -15.38
N TYR A 418 -7.23 1.51 -14.07
CA TYR A 418 -6.58 0.31 -13.55
C TYR A 418 -7.33 -0.95 -13.96
N SER A 419 -6.56 -1.96 -14.40
CA SER A 419 -6.97 -3.35 -14.23
C SER A 419 -6.46 -3.84 -12.86
N TYR A 420 -7.20 -4.77 -12.25
CA TYR A 420 -6.87 -5.35 -10.95
C TYR A 420 -7.01 -6.87 -10.98
N TYR A 421 -6.04 -7.54 -10.36
CA TYR A 421 -5.97 -8.98 -10.17
C TYR A 421 -5.76 -9.28 -8.69
N GLU A 422 -6.41 -10.32 -8.18
CA GLU A 422 -6.24 -10.86 -6.83
C GLU A 422 -6.46 -12.37 -6.90
N PHE A 423 -5.47 -13.17 -6.50
CA PHE A 423 -5.56 -14.63 -6.55
C PHE A 423 -4.58 -15.32 -5.56
N PRO A 424 -4.94 -16.49 -4.99
CA PRO A 424 -3.97 -17.31 -4.28
C PRO A 424 -2.95 -17.92 -5.25
N TRP A 425 -1.69 -17.99 -4.83
CA TRP A 425 -0.59 -18.55 -5.61
C TRP A 425 0.35 -19.39 -4.75
N ASN A 426 1.18 -20.25 -5.35
CA ASN A 426 2.05 -21.16 -4.61
C ASN A 426 3.18 -20.39 -3.90
N ALA A 427 3.28 -20.56 -2.57
CA ALA A 427 4.28 -19.88 -1.75
C ALA A 427 5.74 -20.26 -2.08
N THR A 428 5.98 -21.38 -2.78
CA THR A 428 7.32 -21.79 -3.26
C THR A 428 7.69 -21.19 -4.62
N ASP A 429 6.74 -20.57 -5.32
CA ASP A 429 6.91 -20.01 -6.67
C ASP A 429 6.31 -18.59 -6.76
N ARG A 430 6.53 -17.78 -5.72
CA ARG A 430 6.12 -16.36 -5.67
C ARG A 430 6.46 -15.66 -6.98
N LEU A 431 5.52 -14.86 -7.45
CA LEU A 431 5.68 -14.17 -8.72
C LEU A 431 6.75 -13.07 -8.59
N THR A 432 7.38 -12.79 -9.73
CA THR A 432 8.15 -11.57 -9.94
C THR A 432 7.50 -10.86 -11.11
N ASP A 433 7.75 -9.56 -11.21
CA ASP A 433 7.17 -8.69 -12.22
C ASP A 433 7.40 -9.24 -13.64
N GLN A 434 8.59 -9.77 -13.91
CA GLN A 434 8.93 -10.40 -15.19
C GLN A 434 8.07 -11.66 -15.47
N LYS A 435 7.87 -12.53 -14.47
CA LYS A 435 6.98 -13.71 -14.62
C LYS A 435 5.53 -13.27 -14.85
N TRP A 436 5.08 -12.23 -14.15
CA TRP A 436 3.72 -11.72 -14.26
C TRP A 436 3.45 -11.06 -15.61
N GLN A 437 4.38 -10.23 -16.06
CA GLN A 437 4.41 -9.66 -17.40
C GLN A 437 4.41 -10.78 -18.46
N GLU A 438 5.26 -11.81 -18.34
CA GLU A 438 5.20 -13.00 -19.20
C GLU A 438 3.84 -13.70 -19.17
N MET A 439 3.19 -13.82 -18.01
CA MET A 439 1.85 -14.42 -17.89
C MET A 439 0.79 -13.56 -18.60
N ILE A 440 0.84 -12.23 -18.49
CA ILE A 440 -0.07 -11.33 -19.20
C ILE A 440 0.17 -11.38 -20.71
N TYR A 441 1.41 -11.22 -21.17
CA TYR A 441 1.78 -11.22 -22.60
C TYR A 441 1.40 -12.51 -23.33
N ASN A 442 1.26 -13.63 -22.60
CA ASN A 442 0.90 -14.94 -23.15
C ASN A 442 -0.56 -15.36 -22.89
N ASP A 443 -1.45 -14.47 -22.45
CA ASP A 443 -2.85 -14.79 -22.07
C ASP A 443 -2.96 -15.92 -21.00
N LYS A 444 -1.99 -15.98 -20.07
CA LYS A 444 -1.89 -16.98 -18.99
C LYS A 444 -2.13 -16.42 -17.58
N ALA A 445 -2.38 -15.12 -17.45
CA ALA A 445 -2.77 -14.51 -16.18
C ALA A 445 -4.09 -15.14 -15.65
N PRO A 446 -4.25 -15.30 -14.32
CA PRO A 446 -5.53 -15.71 -13.74
C PRO A 446 -6.66 -14.75 -14.08
N ALA A 447 -7.90 -15.23 -13.96
CA ALA A 447 -9.06 -14.37 -14.16
C ALA A 447 -9.05 -13.20 -13.15
N PRO A 448 -9.42 -11.98 -13.57
CA PRO A 448 -9.64 -10.88 -12.63
C PRO A 448 -10.83 -11.18 -11.72
N PRO A 449 -10.95 -10.56 -10.54
CA PRO A 449 -12.00 -10.87 -9.58
C PRO A 449 -13.41 -10.72 -10.17
N ASP A 450 -14.29 -11.71 -9.92
CA ASP A 450 -15.65 -11.80 -10.48
C ASP A 450 -16.50 -10.53 -10.28
N TRP A 451 -16.28 -9.80 -9.18
CA TRP A 451 -16.99 -8.56 -8.90
C TRP A 451 -16.68 -7.44 -9.90
N THR A 452 -15.60 -7.54 -10.68
CA THR A 452 -15.24 -6.58 -11.74
C THR A 452 -16.03 -6.77 -13.04
N ALA A 453 -16.73 -7.90 -13.21
CA ALA A 453 -17.39 -8.25 -14.46
C ALA A 453 -18.61 -7.37 -14.84
N ASN A 454 -19.10 -6.52 -13.93
CA ASN A 454 -20.24 -5.63 -14.20
C ASN A 454 -19.86 -4.31 -14.90
N TYR A 455 -18.57 -4.00 -15.02
CA TYR A 455 -18.08 -2.80 -15.74
C TYR A 455 -17.01 -3.10 -16.80
N ARG A 456 -16.58 -4.36 -16.96
CA ARG A 456 -15.56 -4.79 -17.93
C ARG A 456 -16.17 -5.68 -19.01
N ILE A 457 -15.69 -5.51 -20.25
CA ILE A 457 -15.99 -6.40 -21.39
C ILE A 457 -14.68 -6.82 -22.06
N LYS A 458 -14.56 -8.09 -22.48
CA LYS A 458 -13.36 -8.58 -23.19
C LYS A 458 -13.48 -8.28 -24.68
N GLY A 459 -12.57 -7.47 -25.22
CA GLY A 459 -12.47 -7.14 -26.64
C GLY A 459 -12.49 -5.62 -26.91
N THR A 460 -12.63 -5.24 -28.17
CA THR A 460 -12.74 -3.84 -28.59
C THR A 460 -14.17 -3.32 -28.46
N ALA A 461 -14.36 -2.24 -27.71
CA ALA A 461 -15.63 -1.55 -27.60
C ALA A 461 -15.84 -0.63 -28.81
N SER A 462 -16.61 -1.07 -29.81
CA SER A 462 -17.01 -0.23 -30.95
C SER A 462 -18.33 0.49 -30.67
N ILE A 463 -18.28 1.81 -30.49
CA ILE A 463 -19.49 2.64 -30.39
C ILE A 463 -19.99 2.93 -31.80
N ASN A 464 -21.01 2.19 -32.22
CA ASN A 464 -21.68 2.42 -33.50
C ASN A 464 -22.55 3.68 -33.38
N TYR A 465 -21.99 4.82 -33.77
CA TYR A 465 -22.75 6.05 -33.96
C TYR A 465 -23.82 5.81 -35.03
N ALA A 466 -25.09 6.06 -34.69
CA ALA A 466 -26.15 6.09 -35.68
C ALA A 466 -25.89 7.26 -36.65
N GLN A 467 -25.70 6.94 -37.94
CA GLN A 467 -25.72 7.96 -38.99
C GLN A 467 -27.16 8.47 -39.15
N ASN A 468 -27.39 9.70 -38.71
CA ASN A 468 -28.59 10.50 -38.97
C ASN A 468 -28.18 11.78 -39.72
#